data_AF-A0AAV0PA48-F1
#
_entry.id   AF-A0AAV0PA48-F1
#
_cell.length_a   1.000
_cell.length_b   1.000
_cell.length_c   1.000
_cell.angle_alpha   90.00
_cell.angle_beta   90.00
_cell.angle_gamma   90.00
#
_symmetry.space_group_name_H-M   'P 1'
#
loop_
_entity.id
_entity.type
_entity.pdbx_description
1 polymer ?
#
loop_
_entity_poly.entity_id
_entity_poly.type
_entity_poly.pdbx_seq_one_letter_code
_entity_poly.pdbx_strand_id
1 'polypeptide(L)'
;MALRPIDNALPVPPPERPMKQLKVSTPAAQKQPESKANDENMAPLQQQPPAGEASIDYVPSEQLVAIDDPESEIQRMVEGLDSKDWIMLCASLNKARQFAIFHSVLLLPNLEKAMSVVVKSMKNPRSALIKTSIMASSDIFSAYGDKLLDSTTDAFDSLLLQLLLKASQDKKFVCEEADRALGAMVKSMTPLPLLQKLKGYGSHHNLRVRAKAAVSISTAVSKMGMEEMKEFGFVPLAEMAIRLLNDKLPEAREAARNIVVSVYEVYTRDEEQKQEIWQSFCESYLAPVHAQSLIKITAGSPKSLLVQEMTAQDFHCLQ
;
A
#
# COMPACT_ATOMS: atom_id res chain seq x y z
N MET A 1 50.64 -43.31 -28.57
CA MET A 1 51.85 -43.40 -27.71
C MET A 1 52.40 -41.98 -27.58
N ALA A 2 52.72 -41.38 -26.44
CA ALA A 2 52.65 -41.67 -25.01
C ALA A 2 52.68 -40.28 -24.29
N LEU A 3 51.73 -40.02 -23.38
CA LEU A 3 51.91 -39.72 -21.94
C LEU A 3 52.42 -38.32 -21.53
N ARG A 4 51.67 -37.71 -20.59
CA ARG A 4 51.95 -36.45 -19.84
C ARG A 4 53.03 -36.66 -18.77
N PRO A 5 53.51 -35.59 -18.11
CA PRO A 5 53.15 -35.44 -16.68
C PRO A 5 52.61 -34.07 -16.26
N ILE A 6 51.88 -34.10 -15.15
CA ILE A 6 51.23 -33.03 -14.40
C ILE A 6 52.20 -32.55 -13.32
N ASP A 7 52.28 -31.24 -13.06
CA ASP A 7 52.81 -30.71 -11.80
C ASP A 7 51.76 -29.83 -11.11
N ASN A 8 51.43 -30.21 -9.88
CA ASN A 8 50.53 -29.54 -8.95
C ASN A 8 51.34 -28.57 -8.08
N ALA A 9 50.97 -27.29 -8.03
CA ALA A 9 51.35 -26.40 -6.93
C ALA A 9 50.24 -25.39 -6.64
N LEU A 10 49.86 -25.31 -5.36
CA LEU A 10 48.77 -24.49 -4.79
C LEU A 10 49.12 -22.99 -4.75
N PRO A 11 48.14 -22.07 -4.82
CA PRO A 11 48.37 -20.63 -4.63
C PRO A 11 48.51 -20.23 -3.16
N VAL A 12 49.53 -19.42 -2.86
CA VAL A 12 49.84 -18.83 -1.54
C VAL A 12 49.18 -17.45 -1.38
N PRO A 13 48.60 -17.09 -0.22
CA PRO A 13 48.01 -15.77 0.03
C PRO A 13 49.05 -14.70 0.41
N PRO A 14 48.85 -13.41 0.05
CA PRO A 14 49.69 -12.31 0.51
C PRO A 14 49.30 -11.75 1.91
N PRO A 15 50.25 -11.12 2.63
CA PRO A 15 50.19 -10.92 4.09
C PRO A 15 49.64 -9.56 4.55
N GLU A 16 49.06 -9.54 5.76
CA GLU A 16 48.67 -8.37 6.55
C GLU A 16 49.87 -7.52 7.00
N ARG A 17 49.68 -6.20 7.17
CA ARG A 17 50.68 -5.29 7.75
C ARG A 17 50.12 -4.47 8.92
N PRO A 18 50.96 -4.12 9.92
CA PRO A 18 50.55 -3.95 11.32
C PRO A 18 50.64 -2.51 11.86
N MET A 19 50.02 -2.33 13.03
CA MET A 19 50.01 -1.16 13.90
C MET A 19 51.41 -0.68 14.33
N LYS A 20 51.57 0.63 14.58
CA LYS A 20 52.75 1.23 15.23
C LYS A 20 52.40 1.80 16.61
N GLN A 21 53.16 1.36 17.63
CA GLN A 21 53.22 1.94 18.97
C GLN A 21 54.49 2.78 19.19
N LEU A 22 54.32 3.80 20.03
CA LEU A 22 55.19 4.58 20.95
C LEU A 22 56.73 4.61 20.87
N LYS A 23 57.28 5.80 21.20
CA LYS A 23 58.58 5.98 21.89
C LYS A 23 58.48 6.99 23.04
N VAL A 24 59.30 6.75 24.07
CA VAL A 24 59.29 7.20 25.49
C VAL A 24 60.28 8.35 25.75
N SER A 25 60.04 9.19 26.78
CA SER A 25 61.03 9.67 27.78
C SER A 25 60.40 10.49 28.94
N THR A 26 60.92 10.29 30.17
CA THR A 26 60.49 10.66 31.55
C THR A 26 61.13 11.97 32.12
N PRO A 27 61.10 12.31 33.44
CA PRO A 27 59.99 12.78 34.31
C PRO A 27 60.32 14.07 35.16
N ALA A 28 59.33 14.78 35.75
CA ALA A 28 59.43 15.40 37.11
C ALA A 28 58.18 16.25 37.53
N ALA A 29 57.84 16.12 38.83
CA ALA A 29 57.17 17.07 39.74
C ALA A 29 55.64 17.30 39.70
N GLN A 30 54.94 16.51 40.54
CA GLN A 30 53.91 16.88 41.54
C GLN A 30 52.95 18.07 41.28
N LYS A 31 51.63 17.75 41.21
CA LYS A 31 50.60 18.11 42.22
C LYS A 31 49.22 17.56 41.81
N GLN A 32 48.46 17.13 42.82
CA GLN A 32 47.10 16.55 42.71
C GLN A 32 46.13 17.48 41.96
N PRO A 33 45.08 16.89 41.35
CA PRO A 33 43.75 17.42 41.67
C PRO A 33 42.67 16.36 41.88
N GLU A 34 41.61 16.86 42.50
CA GLU A 34 40.43 16.21 43.02
C GLU A 34 39.54 15.57 41.95
N SER A 35 38.75 14.61 42.42
CA SER A 35 37.71 13.88 41.72
C SER A 35 36.70 14.76 40.98
N LYS A 36 36.55 14.55 39.67
CA LYS A 36 35.27 14.74 38.97
C LYS A 36 35.02 13.53 38.07
N ALA A 37 33.90 12.87 38.32
CA ALA A 37 33.35 11.83 37.46
C ALA A 37 32.98 12.44 36.10
N ASN A 38 33.46 11.84 35.02
CA ASN A 38 32.94 12.12 33.67
C ASN A 38 31.71 11.26 33.46
N ASP A 39 30.55 11.90 33.40
CA ASP A 39 29.27 11.33 33.02
C ASP A 39 29.06 11.62 31.53
N GLU A 40 29.67 10.81 30.65
CA GLU A 40 29.39 10.83 29.21
C GLU A 40 28.22 9.88 28.89
N ASN A 41 27.03 10.21 29.38
CA ASN A 41 25.78 9.71 28.81
C ASN A 41 24.66 10.74 28.99
N MET A 42 24.67 11.78 28.15
CA MET A 42 23.51 12.63 27.94
C MET A 42 23.02 12.41 26.51
N ALA A 43 21.86 11.77 26.39
CA ALA A 43 21.08 11.76 25.15
C ALA A 43 20.88 13.20 24.65
N PRO A 44 20.89 13.47 23.33
CA PRO A 44 20.60 14.80 22.84
C PRO A 44 19.21 15.21 23.33
N LEU A 45 19.16 16.27 24.16
CA LEU A 45 17.92 16.95 24.51
C LEU A 45 17.17 17.23 23.20
N GLN A 46 15.92 16.75 23.15
CA GLN A 46 14.99 17.03 22.09
C GLN A 46 14.96 18.54 21.88
N GLN A 47 15.61 19.00 20.81
CA GLN A 47 15.48 20.37 20.36
C GLN A 47 14.01 20.55 19.98
N GLN A 48 13.31 21.37 20.75
CA GLN A 48 12.00 21.89 20.35
C GLN A 48 12.15 22.47 18.94
N PRO A 49 11.19 22.22 18.02
CA PRO A 49 11.23 22.88 16.72
C PRO A 49 11.26 24.40 16.94
N PRO A 50 12.02 25.16 16.14
CA PRO A 50 12.00 26.61 16.23
C PRO A 50 10.56 27.12 16.09
N ALA A 51 10.17 28.04 16.99
CA ALA A 51 8.90 28.74 16.93
C ALA A 51 8.79 29.46 15.58
N GLY A 52 8.01 28.90 14.65
CA GLY A 52 7.89 29.39 13.28
C GLY A 52 7.45 28.38 12.23
N GLU A 53 7.34 27.08 12.54
CA GLU A 53 6.60 26.17 11.66
C GLU A 53 5.10 26.52 11.74
N ALA A 54 4.57 27.14 10.69
CA ALA A 54 3.13 27.29 10.52
C ALA A 54 2.48 25.90 10.65
N SER A 55 1.77 25.67 11.76
CA SER A 55 1.09 24.40 12.00
C SER A 55 -0.06 24.26 11.02
N ILE A 56 0.09 23.38 10.03
CA ILE A 56 -1.01 23.01 9.15
C ILE A 56 -1.99 22.17 9.95
N ASP A 57 -3.21 22.66 10.09
CA ASP A 57 -4.30 21.91 10.70
C ASP A 57 -4.83 20.83 9.74
N TYR A 58 -5.06 19.62 10.27
CA TYR A 58 -5.53 18.47 9.51
C TYR A 58 -7.00 18.22 9.81
N VAL A 59 -7.88 19.01 9.20
CA VAL A 59 -9.32 18.87 9.35
C VAL A 59 -9.80 17.62 8.60
N PRO A 60 -10.42 16.62 9.27
CA PRO A 60 -11.04 15.47 8.62
C PRO A 60 -12.13 15.88 7.63
N SER A 61 -12.39 15.05 6.63
CA SER A 61 -13.32 15.38 5.55
C SER A 61 -14.75 15.62 6.04
N GLU A 62 -15.17 14.91 7.09
CA GLU A 62 -16.47 15.03 7.73
C GLU A 62 -16.67 16.35 8.48
N GLN A 63 -15.57 17.06 8.77
CA GLN A 63 -15.56 18.33 9.50
C GLN A 63 -15.29 19.53 8.58
N LEU A 64 -15.08 19.30 7.27
CA LEU A 64 -14.94 20.39 6.32
C LEU A 64 -16.28 21.11 6.15
N VAL A 65 -16.20 22.42 5.91
CA VAL A 65 -17.36 23.28 5.66
C VAL A 65 -17.40 23.70 4.20
N ALA A 66 -18.60 24.00 3.70
CA ALA A 66 -18.78 24.54 2.36
C ALA A 66 -18.11 25.92 2.21
N ILE A 67 -17.76 26.27 0.98
CA ILE A 67 -17.25 27.60 0.61
C ILE A 67 -18.45 28.52 0.38
N ASP A 68 -18.44 29.72 0.97
CA ASP A 68 -19.55 30.69 0.89
C ASP A 68 -19.80 31.20 -0.54
N ASP A 69 -18.75 31.58 -1.27
CA ASP A 69 -18.81 32.04 -2.67
C ASP A 69 -17.86 31.22 -3.56
N PRO A 70 -18.23 29.98 -3.92
CA PRO A 70 -17.33 29.05 -4.61
C PRO A 70 -16.95 29.50 -6.03
N GLU A 71 -17.82 30.26 -6.71
CA GLU A 71 -17.58 30.79 -8.07
C GLU A 71 -16.43 31.82 -8.07
N SER A 72 -16.37 32.69 -7.06
CA SER A 72 -15.29 33.66 -6.92
C SER A 72 -13.99 33.04 -6.39
N GLU A 73 -14.07 31.93 -5.65
CA GLU A 73 -12.92 31.28 -5.02
C GLU A 73 -12.21 30.26 -5.91
N ILE A 74 -12.88 29.70 -6.93
CA ILE A 74 -12.30 28.62 -7.75
C ILE A 74 -11.01 29.08 -8.43
N GLN A 75 -10.99 30.30 -8.99
CA GLN A 75 -9.82 30.83 -9.68
C GLN A 75 -8.65 31.04 -8.71
N ARG A 76 -8.91 31.56 -7.50
CA ARG A 76 -7.87 31.74 -6.47
C ARG A 76 -7.28 30.42 -6.01
N MET A 77 -8.13 29.40 -5.83
CA MET A 77 -7.68 28.05 -5.52
C MET A 77 -6.77 27.50 -6.63
N VAL A 78 -7.18 27.65 -7.90
CA VAL A 78 -6.42 27.19 -9.07
C VAL A 78 -5.08 27.90 -9.22
N GLU A 79 -5.01 29.21 -8.95
CA GLU A 79 -3.75 29.98 -8.92
C GLU A 79 -2.85 29.54 -7.76
N GLY A 80 -3.45 29.31 -6.59
CA GLY A 80 -2.72 28.82 -5.42
C GLY A 80 -2.10 27.44 -5.63
N LEU A 81 -2.70 26.59 -6.47
CA LEU A 81 -2.12 25.30 -6.89
C LEU A 81 -0.84 25.43 -7.73
N ASP A 82 -0.56 26.60 -8.33
CA ASP A 82 0.70 26.89 -9.05
C ASP A 82 1.77 27.48 -8.13
N SER A 83 1.45 27.74 -6.86
CA SER A 83 2.38 28.34 -5.92
C SER A 83 3.60 27.46 -5.66
N LYS A 84 4.76 28.10 -5.50
CA LYS A 84 5.99 27.45 -5.02
C LYS A 84 6.09 27.43 -3.50
N ASP A 85 5.26 28.24 -2.83
CA ASP A 85 5.14 28.21 -1.37
C ASP A 85 4.29 27.00 -0.95
N TRP A 86 4.92 26.11 -0.19
CA TRP A 86 4.27 24.90 0.28
C TRP A 86 3.11 25.18 1.25
N ILE A 87 3.12 26.30 1.96
CA ILE A 87 2.02 26.69 2.86
C ILE A 87 0.80 27.08 2.02
N MET A 88 1.01 27.90 0.98
CA MET A 88 -0.04 28.26 0.02
C MET A 88 -0.57 27.04 -0.73
N LEU A 89 0.30 26.09 -1.10
CA LEU A 89 -0.13 24.82 -1.68
C LEU A 89 -0.99 23.99 -0.71
N CYS A 90 -0.60 23.89 0.56
CA CYS A 90 -1.45 23.23 1.57
C CYS A 90 -2.82 23.90 1.68
N ALA A 91 -2.88 25.23 1.74
CA ALA A 91 -4.13 25.98 1.79
C ALA A 91 -5.00 25.72 0.55
N SER A 92 -4.38 25.74 -0.64
CA SER A 92 -5.06 25.51 -1.92
C SER A 92 -5.55 24.08 -2.06
N LEU A 93 -4.78 23.09 -1.62
CA LEU A 93 -5.20 21.68 -1.58
C LEU A 93 -6.35 21.47 -0.58
N ASN A 94 -6.33 22.12 0.58
CA ASN A 94 -7.46 22.10 1.51
C ASN A 94 -8.70 22.75 0.91
N LYS A 95 -8.54 23.83 0.13
CA LYS A 95 -9.66 24.41 -0.63
C LYS A 95 -10.18 23.45 -1.70
N ALA A 96 -9.28 22.78 -2.43
CA ALA A 96 -9.65 21.74 -3.40
C ALA A 96 -10.42 20.58 -2.74
N ARG A 97 -10.12 20.21 -1.49
CA ARG A 97 -10.92 19.25 -0.70
C ARG A 97 -12.35 19.73 -0.49
N GLN A 98 -12.52 20.99 -0.05
CA GLN A 98 -13.86 21.59 0.13
C GLN A 98 -14.61 21.62 -1.21
N PHE A 99 -13.94 21.98 -2.31
CA PHE A 99 -14.55 21.94 -3.63
C PHE A 99 -14.95 20.52 -4.05
N ALA A 100 -14.09 19.51 -3.84
CA ALA A 100 -14.42 18.13 -4.18
C ALA A 100 -15.68 17.65 -3.44
N ILE A 101 -15.81 17.97 -2.15
CA ILE A 101 -16.94 17.51 -1.32
C ILE A 101 -18.22 18.28 -1.62
N PHE A 102 -18.17 19.62 -1.67
CA PHE A 102 -19.37 20.47 -1.69
C PHE A 102 -19.70 21.05 -3.06
N HIS A 103 -18.72 21.14 -3.95
CA HIS A 103 -18.79 21.92 -5.20
C HIS A 103 -18.10 21.20 -6.37
N SER A 104 -18.27 19.88 -6.46
CA SER A 104 -17.48 19.01 -7.37
C SER A 104 -17.61 19.38 -8.84
N VAL A 105 -18.77 19.93 -9.25
CA VAL A 105 -18.99 20.41 -10.62
C VAL A 105 -18.04 21.57 -10.97
N LEU A 106 -17.76 22.48 -10.04
CA LEU A 106 -16.87 23.62 -10.26
C LEU A 106 -15.39 23.21 -10.31
N LEU A 107 -15.01 22.15 -9.60
CA LEU A 107 -13.65 21.62 -9.63
C LEU A 107 -13.37 20.75 -10.86
N LEU A 108 -14.40 20.13 -11.46
CA LEU A 108 -14.25 19.20 -12.58
C LEU A 108 -13.35 19.73 -13.73
N PRO A 109 -13.47 20.99 -14.20
CA PRO A 109 -12.59 21.54 -15.24
C PRO A 109 -11.11 21.60 -14.85
N ASN A 110 -10.81 21.63 -13.55
CA ASN A 110 -9.47 21.75 -12.99
C ASN A 110 -9.00 20.45 -12.30
N LEU A 111 -9.78 19.37 -12.42
CA LEU A 111 -9.54 18.12 -11.70
C LEU A 111 -8.19 17.50 -12.06
N GLU A 112 -7.84 17.47 -13.35
CA GLU A 112 -6.54 16.93 -13.79
C GLU A 112 -5.37 17.74 -13.24
N LYS A 113 -5.47 19.08 -13.25
CA LYS A 113 -4.48 19.96 -12.64
C LYS A 113 -4.34 19.68 -11.16
N ALA A 114 -5.46 19.57 -10.43
CA ALA A 114 -5.46 19.25 -9.02
C ALA A 114 -4.79 17.89 -8.74
N MET A 115 -5.12 16.83 -9.49
CA MET A 115 -4.47 15.52 -9.37
C MET A 115 -2.96 15.58 -9.66
N SER A 116 -2.55 16.32 -10.70
CA SER A 116 -1.14 16.53 -11.03
C SER A 116 -0.38 17.21 -9.88
N VAL A 117 -0.97 18.22 -9.26
CA VAL A 117 -0.39 18.93 -8.11
C VAL A 117 -0.37 18.06 -6.86
N VAL A 118 -1.39 17.23 -6.64
CA VAL A 118 -1.41 16.22 -5.57
C VAL A 118 -0.23 15.25 -5.74
N VAL A 119 -0.04 14.69 -6.95
CA VAL A 119 1.08 13.79 -7.28
C VAL A 119 2.44 14.45 -7.01
N LYS A 120 2.61 15.70 -7.43
CA LYS A 120 3.85 16.47 -7.19
C LYS A 120 4.05 16.75 -5.70
N SER A 121 2.99 17.10 -4.98
CA SER A 121 3.00 17.39 -3.54
C SER A 121 3.37 16.16 -2.71
N MET A 122 2.92 14.96 -3.09
CA MET A 122 3.33 13.72 -2.44
C MET A 122 4.85 13.49 -2.54
N LYS A 123 5.52 13.96 -3.59
CA LYS A 123 6.97 13.80 -3.76
C LYS A 123 7.79 14.81 -2.95
N ASN A 124 7.15 15.79 -2.30
CA ASN A 124 7.82 16.81 -1.50
C ASN A 124 8.38 16.22 -0.19
N PRO A 125 9.50 16.72 0.38
CA PRO A 125 10.01 16.23 1.66
C PRO A 125 9.17 16.63 2.88
N ARG A 126 8.30 17.64 2.77
CA ARG A 126 7.51 18.15 3.89
C ARG A 126 6.30 17.26 4.16
N SER A 127 6.27 16.61 5.33
CA SER A 127 5.16 15.70 5.65
C SER A 127 3.80 16.38 5.75
N ALA A 128 3.74 17.66 6.10
CA ALA A 128 2.47 18.40 6.10
C ALA A 128 1.85 18.45 4.71
N LEU A 129 2.63 18.89 3.72
CA LEU A 129 2.19 18.92 2.33
C LEU A 129 1.86 17.52 1.79
N ILE A 130 2.69 16.51 2.10
CA ILE A 130 2.41 15.13 1.71
C ILE A 130 1.06 14.68 2.29
N LYS A 131 0.83 14.85 3.60
CA LYS A 131 -0.41 14.39 4.22
C LYS A 131 -1.62 15.15 3.67
N THR A 132 -1.56 16.48 3.55
CA THR A 132 -2.64 17.27 2.95
C THR A 132 -2.96 16.81 1.53
N SER A 133 -1.95 16.47 0.72
CA SER A 133 -2.17 15.93 -0.63
C SER A 133 -2.83 14.54 -0.64
N ILE A 134 -2.51 13.67 0.33
CA ILE A 134 -3.16 12.37 0.47
C ILE A 134 -4.62 12.54 0.92
N MET A 135 -4.89 13.42 1.88
CA MET A 135 -6.27 13.75 2.29
C MET A 135 -7.07 14.31 1.10
N ALA A 136 -6.46 15.17 0.28
CA ALA A 136 -7.07 15.64 -0.97
C ALA A 136 -7.37 14.52 -1.97
N SER A 137 -6.52 13.49 -2.05
CA SER A 137 -6.78 12.33 -2.90
C SER A 137 -8.01 11.56 -2.43
N SER A 138 -8.17 11.37 -1.12
CA SER A 138 -9.34 10.70 -0.53
C SER A 138 -10.65 11.41 -0.89
N ASP A 139 -10.66 12.74 -0.81
CA ASP A 139 -11.84 13.55 -1.14
C ASP A 139 -12.13 13.55 -2.64
N ILE A 140 -11.09 13.60 -3.48
CA ILE A 140 -11.22 13.46 -4.93
C ILE A 140 -11.82 12.08 -5.28
N PHE A 141 -11.30 10.99 -4.71
CA PHE A 141 -11.86 9.66 -4.96
C PHE A 141 -13.33 9.57 -4.57
N SER A 142 -13.68 10.10 -3.40
CA SER A 142 -15.05 10.07 -2.88
C SER A 142 -16.00 10.90 -3.75
N ALA A 143 -15.54 12.02 -4.30
CA ALA A 143 -16.34 12.94 -5.10
C ALA A 143 -16.57 12.47 -6.55
N TYR A 144 -15.55 11.85 -7.16
CA TYR A 144 -15.57 11.58 -8.60
C TYR A 144 -15.71 10.10 -8.96
N GLY A 145 -15.34 9.16 -8.07
CA GLY A 145 -15.51 7.72 -8.29
C GLY A 145 -15.05 7.27 -9.68
N ASP A 146 -15.93 6.59 -10.41
CA ASP A 146 -15.64 6.02 -11.74
C ASP A 146 -15.28 7.06 -12.81
N LYS A 147 -15.66 8.34 -12.64
CA LYS A 147 -15.26 9.41 -13.58
C LYS A 147 -13.74 9.56 -13.67
N LEU A 148 -13.01 9.12 -12.65
CA LEU A 148 -11.55 9.10 -12.63
C LEU A 148 -10.96 7.96 -13.46
N LEU A 149 -11.73 6.90 -13.71
CA LEU A 149 -11.32 5.76 -14.52
C LEU A 149 -11.53 6.02 -16.01
N ASP A 150 -12.49 6.90 -16.34
CA ASP A 150 -12.79 7.35 -17.70
C ASP A 150 -11.79 8.38 -18.24
N SER A 151 -10.94 8.97 -17.38
CA SER A 151 -10.03 10.02 -17.81
C SER A 151 -9.00 9.45 -18.80
N THR A 152 -8.93 10.02 -20.01
CA THR A 152 -7.97 9.65 -21.05
C THR A 152 -6.53 10.04 -20.71
N THR A 153 -6.28 10.54 -19.50
CA THR A 153 -4.99 11.04 -19.05
C THR A 153 -4.37 10.14 -17.99
N ASP A 154 -3.04 10.01 -18.01
CA ASP A 154 -2.26 9.19 -17.06
C ASP A 154 -2.26 9.76 -15.63
N ALA A 155 -3.09 10.78 -15.35
CA ALA A 155 -3.15 11.46 -14.07
C ALA A 155 -3.63 10.53 -12.95
N PHE A 156 -4.67 9.73 -13.20
CA PHE A 156 -5.14 8.74 -12.24
C PHE A 156 -4.07 7.66 -11.99
N ASP A 157 -3.46 7.13 -13.05
CA ASP A 157 -2.45 6.07 -12.92
C ASP A 157 -1.20 6.58 -12.15
N SER A 158 -0.81 7.83 -12.39
CA SER A 158 0.25 8.51 -11.62
C SER A 158 -0.11 8.70 -10.15
N LEU A 159 -1.35 9.11 -9.86
CA LEU A 159 -1.87 9.28 -8.50
C LEU A 159 -1.91 7.96 -7.74
N LEU A 160 -2.43 6.91 -8.38
CA LEU A 160 -2.50 5.56 -7.82
C LEU A 160 -1.10 5.04 -7.48
N LEU A 161 -0.14 5.14 -8.39
CA LEU A 161 1.25 4.72 -8.13
C LEU A 161 1.85 5.51 -6.97
N GLN A 162 1.67 6.84 -6.92
CA GLN A 162 2.21 7.63 -5.81
C GLN A 162 1.57 7.27 -4.47
N LEU A 163 0.26 7.04 -4.41
CA LEU A 163 -0.39 6.60 -3.18
C LEU A 163 0.12 5.25 -2.71
N LEU A 164 0.27 4.27 -3.61
CA LEU A 164 0.84 2.97 -3.26
C LEU A 164 2.28 3.10 -2.72
N LEU A 165 3.10 3.98 -3.30
CA LEU A 165 4.43 4.28 -2.78
C LEU A 165 4.37 4.93 -1.40
N LYS A 166 3.40 5.82 -1.14
CA LYS A 166 3.21 6.45 0.18
C LYS A 166 2.64 5.53 1.24
N ALA A 167 1.81 4.56 0.86
CA ALA A 167 1.37 3.49 1.75
C ALA A 167 2.52 2.52 2.10
N SER A 168 3.56 2.44 1.25
CA SER A 168 4.66 1.48 1.38
C SER A 168 5.87 1.96 2.19
N GLN A 169 5.81 3.14 2.81
CA GLN A 169 6.91 3.69 3.61
C GLN A 169 6.76 3.40 5.10
N ASP A 170 7.83 3.65 5.88
CA ASP A 170 7.87 3.39 7.32
C ASP A 170 7.34 4.56 8.19
N LYS A 171 7.08 5.74 7.60
CA LYS A 171 6.52 6.88 8.32
C LYS A 171 5.02 6.70 8.57
N LYS A 172 4.69 6.11 9.73
CA LYS A 172 3.34 5.75 10.20
C LYS A 172 2.26 6.78 9.85
N PHE A 173 2.46 8.03 10.24
CA PHE A 173 1.53 9.13 9.99
C PHE A 173 1.16 9.35 8.52
N VAL A 174 2.08 9.05 7.59
CA VAL A 174 1.85 9.22 6.15
C VAL A 174 1.32 7.93 5.54
N CYS A 175 1.85 6.76 5.89
CA CYS A 175 1.36 5.50 5.31
C CYS A 175 -0.05 5.15 5.78
N GLU A 176 -0.43 5.45 7.02
CA GLU A 176 -1.80 5.28 7.50
C GLU A 176 -2.80 6.18 6.76
N GLU A 177 -2.41 7.42 6.44
CA GLU A 177 -3.27 8.30 5.63
C GLU A 177 -3.37 7.77 4.20
N ALA A 178 -2.27 7.27 3.63
CA ALA A 178 -2.29 6.70 2.28
C ALA A 178 -3.15 5.43 2.22
N ASP A 179 -3.12 4.58 3.25
CA ASP A 179 -4.00 3.43 3.38
C ASP A 179 -5.47 3.85 3.46
N ARG A 180 -5.81 4.92 4.21
CA ARG A 180 -7.16 5.48 4.24
C ARG A 180 -7.60 5.98 2.86
N ALA A 181 -6.73 6.68 2.13
CA ALA A 181 -7.04 7.15 0.78
C ALA A 181 -7.25 6.00 -0.21
N LEU A 182 -6.45 4.94 -0.15
CA LEU A 182 -6.67 3.71 -0.94
C LEU A 182 -8.00 3.05 -0.57
N GLY A 183 -8.36 3.04 0.72
CA GLY A 183 -9.67 2.57 1.18
C GLY A 183 -10.83 3.40 0.63
N ALA A 184 -10.70 4.73 0.61
CA ALA A 184 -11.69 5.63 0.01
C ALA A 184 -11.87 5.36 -1.50
N MET A 185 -10.76 5.16 -2.23
CA MET A 185 -10.77 4.77 -3.65
C MET A 185 -11.57 3.49 -3.89
N VAL A 186 -11.26 2.41 -3.16
CA VAL A 186 -11.99 1.14 -3.32
C VAL A 186 -13.45 1.26 -2.84
N LYS A 187 -13.75 2.20 -1.94
CA LYS A 187 -15.11 2.47 -1.48
C LYS A 187 -15.96 3.20 -2.53
N SER A 188 -15.38 4.12 -3.29
CA SER A 188 -16.12 5.02 -4.18
C SER A 188 -16.17 4.60 -5.64
N MET A 189 -15.44 3.56 -6.04
CA MET A 189 -15.35 3.10 -7.44
C MET A 189 -15.99 1.73 -7.63
N THR A 190 -16.48 1.49 -8.85
CA THR A 190 -17.01 0.20 -9.28
C THR A 190 -15.88 -0.85 -9.28
N PRO A 191 -16.08 -2.03 -8.67
CA PRO A 191 -15.01 -2.99 -8.42
C PRO A 191 -14.23 -3.47 -9.64
N LEU A 192 -14.93 -3.82 -10.74
CA LEU A 192 -14.29 -4.42 -11.91
C LEU A 192 -13.38 -3.43 -12.67
N PRO A 193 -13.84 -2.23 -13.07
CA PRO A 193 -12.96 -1.23 -13.68
C PRO A 193 -11.75 -0.87 -12.79
N LEU A 194 -11.95 -0.74 -11.48
CA LEU A 194 -10.86 -0.49 -10.55
C LEU A 194 -9.86 -1.66 -10.50
N LEU A 195 -10.34 -2.91 -10.46
CA LEU A 195 -9.50 -4.10 -10.53
C LEU A 195 -8.64 -4.12 -11.81
N GLN A 196 -9.20 -3.71 -12.95
CA GLN A 196 -8.46 -3.61 -14.22
C GLN A 196 -7.28 -2.63 -14.13
N LYS A 197 -7.44 -1.53 -13.38
CA LYS A 197 -6.35 -0.58 -13.10
C LYS A 197 -5.34 -1.12 -12.08
N LEU A 198 -5.80 -1.85 -11.06
CA LEU A 198 -4.94 -2.35 -9.98
C LEU A 198 -4.12 -3.58 -10.36
N LYS A 199 -4.60 -4.44 -11.28
CA LYS A 199 -4.02 -5.77 -11.54
C LYS A 199 -2.52 -5.76 -11.86
N GLY A 200 -2.01 -4.71 -12.51
CA GLY A 200 -0.58 -4.56 -12.81
C GLY A 200 0.29 -4.40 -11.56
N TYR A 201 -0.24 -3.76 -10.51
CA TYR A 201 0.47 -3.53 -9.25
C TYR A 201 0.50 -4.78 -8.36
N GLY A 202 -0.40 -5.74 -8.56
CA GLY A 202 -0.37 -7.06 -7.92
C GLY A 202 0.85 -7.91 -8.30
N SER A 203 1.61 -7.52 -9.32
CA SER A 203 2.88 -8.12 -9.72
C SER A 203 4.05 -7.13 -9.68
N HIS A 204 3.92 -6.03 -8.94
CA HIS A 204 4.96 -5.00 -8.87
C HIS A 204 6.26 -5.55 -8.26
N HIS A 205 7.43 -5.08 -8.75
CA HIS A 205 8.74 -5.56 -8.29
C HIS A 205 9.03 -5.19 -6.82
N ASN A 206 8.63 -3.99 -6.38
CA ASN A 206 8.69 -3.59 -4.97
C ASN A 206 7.65 -4.36 -4.15
N LEU A 207 8.13 -5.15 -3.17
CA LEU A 207 7.30 -6.02 -2.34
C LEU A 207 6.22 -5.26 -1.55
N ARG A 208 6.57 -4.10 -0.98
CA ARG A 208 5.64 -3.31 -0.15
C ARG A 208 4.52 -2.70 -0.99
N VAL A 209 4.86 -2.20 -2.18
CA VAL A 209 3.85 -1.70 -3.16
C VAL A 209 2.91 -2.81 -3.56
N ARG A 210 3.45 -4.00 -3.87
CA ARG A 210 2.65 -5.16 -4.24
C ARG A 210 1.71 -5.59 -3.12
N ALA A 211 2.15 -5.57 -1.86
CA ALA A 211 1.29 -5.87 -0.72
C ALA A 211 0.15 -4.86 -0.54
N LYS A 212 0.41 -3.55 -0.69
CA LYS A 212 -0.63 -2.51 -0.61
C LYS A 212 -1.62 -2.60 -1.77
N ALA A 213 -1.14 -2.92 -2.97
CA ALA A 213 -2.00 -3.19 -4.11
C ALA A 213 -2.86 -4.44 -3.88
N ALA A 214 -2.28 -5.52 -3.36
CA ALA A 214 -2.99 -6.76 -3.06
C ALA A 214 -4.18 -6.54 -2.11
N VAL A 215 -4.02 -5.72 -1.07
CA VAL A 215 -5.12 -5.36 -0.16
C VAL A 215 -6.25 -4.63 -0.90
N SER A 216 -5.90 -3.67 -1.76
CA SER A 216 -6.88 -2.93 -2.55
C SER A 216 -7.61 -3.84 -3.56
N ILE A 217 -6.87 -4.73 -4.23
CA ILE A 217 -7.39 -5.76 -5.14
C ILE A 217 -8.35 -6.68 -4.41
N SER A 218 -7.94 -7.23 -3.26
CA SER A 218 -8.78 -8.13 -2.47
C SER A 218 -10.09 -7.48 -2.05
N THR A 219 -10.05 -6.20 -1.68
CA THR A 219 -11.24 -5.44 -1.28
C THR A 219 -12.15 -5.11 -2.47
N ALA A 220 -11.59 -4.92 -3.67
CA ALA A 220 -12.38 -4.77 -4.89
C ALA A 220 -13.04 -6.11 -5.25
N VAL A 221 -12.28 -7.22 -5.29
CA VAL A 221 -12.79 -8.56 -5.60
C VAL A 221 -13.90 -8.99 -4.64
N SER A 222 -13.78 -8.70 -3.34
CA SER A 222 -14.82 -9.07 -2.36
C SER A 222 -16.16 -8.36 -2.55
N LYS A 223 -16.19 -7.29 -3.37
CA LYS A 223 -17.42 -6.55 -3.73
C LYS A 223 -18.00 -6.96 -5.09
N MET A 224 -17.32 -7.84 -5.82
CA MET A 224 -17.78 -8.30 -7.14
C MET A 224 -18.85 -9.40 -6.99
N GLY A 225 -19.84 -9.37 -7.86
CA GLY A 225 -20.82 -10.44 -8.03
C GLY A 225 -20.36 -11.48 -9.07
N MET A 226 -21.29 -12.39 -9.39
CA MET A 226 -21.03 -13.47 -10.34
C MET A 226 -20.71 -12.92 -11.74
N GLU A 227 -21.45 -11.92 -12.20
CA GLU A 227 -21.28 -11.38 -13.56
C GLU A 227 -19.95 -10.64 -13.70
N GLU A 228 -19.56 -9.82 -12.73
CA GLU A 228 -18.28 -9.12 -12.76
C GLU A 228 -17.09 -10.09 -12.67
N MET A 229 -17.18 -11.15 -11.86
CA MET A 229 -16.13 -12.17 -11.76
C MET A 229 -16.05 -13.04 -13.01
N LYS A 230 -17.17 -13.35 -13.68
CA LYS A 230 -17.17 -14.01 -14.98
C LYS A 230 -16.52 -13.14 -16.05
N GLU A 231 -16.86 -11.84 -16.07
CA GLU A 231 -16.30 -10.88 -17.03
C GLU A 231 -14.78 -10.75 -16.87
N PHE A 232 -14.28 -10.67 -15.64
CA PHE A 232 -12.84 -10.69 -15.40
C PHE A 232 -12.21 -12.08 -15.68
N GLY A 233 -12.94 -13.14 -15.33
CA GLY A 233 -12.53 -14.52 -15.39
C GLY A 233 -12.12 -15.09 -14.02
N PHE A 234 -12.76 -16.18 -13.60
CA PHE A 234 -12.43 -16.90 -12.37
C PHE A 234 -11.00 -17.46 -12.36
N VAL A 235 -10.52 -17.99 -13.49
CA VAL A 235 -9.15 -18.52 -13.60
C VAL A 235 -8.11 -17.40 -13.42
N PRO A 236 -8.18 -16.25 -14.12
CA PRO A 236 -7.30 -15.10 -13.84
C PRO A 236 -7.33 -14.61 -12.38
N LEU A 237 -8.49 -14.62 -11.71
CA LEU A 237 -8.58 -14.28 -10.28
C LEU A 237 -7.83 -15.29 -9.40
N ALA A 238 -8.01 -16.58 -9.66
CA ALA A 238 -7.31 -17.65 -8.95
C ALA A 238 -5.79 -17.57 -9.17
N GLU A 239 -5.33 -17.36 -10.39
CA GLU A 239 -3.91 -17.17 -10.72
C GLU A 239 -3.31 -15.93 -10.06
N MET A 240 -4.08 -14.84 -9.99
CA MET A 240 -3.67 -13.64 -9.25
C MET A 240 -3.48 -13.94 -7.76
N ALA A 241 -4.41 -14.67 -7.14
CA ALA A 241 -4.28 -15.07 -5.75
C ALA A 241 -3.08 -15.99 -5.53
N ILE A 242 -2.86 -16.98 -6.37
CA ILE A 242 -1.72 -17.92 -6.27
C ILE A 242 -0.38 -17.18 -6.28
N ARG A 243 -0.22 -16.19 -7.18
CA ARG A 243 1.01 -15.38 -7.23
C ARG A 243 1.26 -14.66 -5.91
N LEU A 244 0.20 -14.16 -5.27
CA LEU A 244 0.27 -13.44 -4.00
C LEU A 244 0.35 -14.37 -2.77
N LEU A 245 -0.12 -15.61 -2.84
CA LEU A 245 0.00 -16.59 -1.75
C LEU A 245 1.47 -16.91 -1.42
N ASN A 246 2.34 -16.85 -2.43
CA ASN A 246 3.78 -17.07 -2.31
C ASN A 246 4.59 -15.78 -2.05
N ASP A 247 3.91 -14.67 -1.77
CA ASP A 247 4.58 -13.39 -1.50
C ASP A 247 5.43 -13.44 -0.22
N LYS A 248 6.49 -12.64 -0.18
CA LYS A 248 7.35 -12.47 1.00
C LYS A 248 6.63 -11.72 2.13
N LEU A 249 5.71 -10.80 1.81
CA LEU A 249 5.01 -10.02 2.84
C LEU A 249 3.70 -10.68 3.30
N PRO A 250 3.44 -10.76 4.61
CA PRO A 250 2.24 -11.40 5.16
C PRO A 250 0.94 -10.73 4.71
N GLU A 251 0.94 -9.41 4.54
CA GLU A 251 -0.22 -8.62 4.11
C GLU A 251 -0.67 -9.01 2.70
N ALA A 252 0.28 -9.26 1.79
CA ALA A 252 -0.02 -9.75 0.44
C ALA A 252 -0.61 -11.16 0.47
N ARG A 253 -0.06 -12.05 1.32
CA ARG A 253 -0.57 -13.42 1.48
C ARG A 253 -1.97 -13.45 2.08
N GLU A 254 -2.27 -12.56 3.02
CA GLU A 254 -3.60 -12.43 3.62
C GLU A 254 -4.62 -11.93 2.60
N ALA A 255 -4.29 -10.88 1.84
CA ALA A 255 -5.12 -10.41 0.75
C ALA A 255 -5.37 -11.53 -0.30
N ALA A 256 -4.36 -12.35 -0.58
CA ALA A 256 -4.52 -13.50 -1.48
C ALA A 256 -5.54 -14.52 -0.96
N ARG A 257 -5.50 -14.87 0.33
CA ARG A 257 -6.51 -15.76 0.95
C ARG A 257 -7.92 -15.20 0.80
N ASN A 258 -8.09 -13.89 1.02
CA ASN A 258 -9.38 -13.22 0.89
C ASN A 258 -9.90 -13.21 -0.56
N ILE A 259 -9.01 -13.07 -1.56
CA ILE A 259 -9.37 -13.25 -2.98
C ILE A 259 -9.88 -14.67 -3.23
N VAL A 260 -9.16 -15.69 -2.77
CA VAL A 260 -9.57 -17.10 -2.92
C VAL A 260 -10.95 -17.35 -2.31
N VAL A 261 -11.19 -16.87 -1.09
CA VAL A 261 -12.48 -17.01 -0.40
C VAL A 261 -13.60 -16.32 -1.18
N SER A 262 -13.36 -15.09 -1.65
CA SER A 262 -14.37 -14.33 -2.41
C SER A 262 -14.73 -15.05 -3.72
N VAL A 263 -13.72 -15.55 -4.44
CA VAL A 263 -13.90 -16.33 -5.66
C VAL A 263 -14.69 -17.61 -5.39
N TYR A 264 -14.33 -18.36 -4.34
CA TYR A 264 -15.04 -19.56 -3.93
C TYR A 264 -16.51 -19.28 -3.59
N GLU A 265 -16.78 -18.27 -2.76
CA GLU A 265 -18.15 -17.93 -2.33
C GLU A 265 -19.04 -17.53 -3.51
N VAL A 266 -18.49 -16.86 -4.52
CA VAL A 266 -19.23 -16.45 -5.72
C VAL A 266 -19.37 -17.59 -6.72
N TYR A 267 -18.29 -18.32 -7.02
CA TYR A 267 -18.27 -19.41 -7.99
C TYR A 267 -19.19 -20.56 -7.58
N THR A 268 -19.31 -20.82 -6.27
CA THR A 268 -20.10 -21.94 -5.72
C THR A 268 -21.40 -21.49 -5.07
N ARG A 269 -21.86 -20.25 -5.32
CA ARG A 269 -22.98 -19.64 -4.59
C ARG A 269 -24.24 -20.51 -4.61
N ASP A 270 -24.60 -20.98 -5.79
CA ASP A 270 -25.85 -21.69 -6.08
C ASP A 270 -25.66 -23.21 -6.20
N GLU A 271 -24.47 -23.72 -5.84
CA GLU A 271 -24.12 -25.14 -5.93
C GLU A 271 -24.40 -25.86 -4.61
N GLU A 272 -24.99 -27.06 -4.67
CA GLU A 272 -25.22 -27.89 -3.48
C GLU A 272 -23.90 -28.47 -2.94
N GLN A 273 -23.07 -29.03 -3.83
CA GLN A 273 -21.78 -29.64 -3.48
C GLN A 273 -20.62 -28.66 -3.67
N LYS A 274 -20.67 -27.52 -2.96
CA LYS A 274 -19.71 -26.40 -3.14
C LYS A 274 -18.24 -26.81 -3.14
N GLN A 275 -17.83 -27.68 -2.22
CA GLN A 275 -16.43 -28.11 -2.11
C GLN A 275 -16.02 -29.01 -3.29
N GLU A 276 -16.89 -29.88 -3.78
CA GLU A 276 -16.61 -30.75 -4.92
C GLU A 276 -16.50 -29.93 -6.21
N ILE A 277 -17.42 -28.97 -6.42
CA ILE A 277 -17.38 -28.04 -7.55
C ILE A 277 -16.11 -27.18 -7.51
N TRP A 278 -15.73 -26.67 -6.34
CA TRP A 278 -14.51 -25.90 -6.17
C TRP A 278 -13.25 -26.73 -6.40
N GLN A 279 -13.22 -27.98 -5.90
CA GLN A 279 -12.11 -28.90 -6.13
C GLN A 279 -11.97 -29.20 -7.63
N SER A 280 -13.07 -29.53 -8.31
CA SER A 280 -13.09 -29.76 -9.75
C SER A 280 -12.56 -28.55 -10.53
N PHE A 281 -12.98 -27.33 -10.17
CA PHE A 281 -12.44 -26.11 -10.74
C PHE A 281 -10.92 -26.00 -10.52
N CYS A 282 -10.44 -26.18 -9.29
CA CYS A 282 -9.03 -26.06 -8.98
C CYS A 282 -8.18 -27.07 -9.75
N GLU A 283 -8.59 -28.33 -9.80
CA GLU A 283 -7.87 -29.42 -10.47
C GLU A 283 -7.91 -29.31 -11.99
N SER A 284 -8.98 -28.74 -12.55
CA SER A 284 -9.12 -28.57 -14.00
C SER A 284 -8.29 -27.41 -14.56
N TYR A 285 -8.14 -26.33 -13.78
CA TYR A 285 -7.55 -25.08 -14.29
C TYR A 285 -6.19 -24.73 -13.69
N LEU A 286 -5.72 -25.42 -12.64
CA LEU A 286 -4.50 -25.07 -11.92
C LEU A 286 -3.54 -26.26 -11.81
N ALA A 287 -2.24 -25.96 -11.68
CA ALA A 287 -1.25 -26.98 -11.37
C ALA A 287 -1.55 -27.66 -10.02
N PRO A 288 -1.26 -28.96 -9.83
CA PRO A 288 -1.66 -29.72 -8.64
C PRO A 288 -1.31 -29.06 -7.30
N VAL A 289 -0.11 -28.48 -7.17
CA VAL A 289 0.32 -27.79 -5.93
C VAL A 289 -0.52 -26.53 -5.65
N HIS A 290 -0.87 -25.78 -6.70
CA HIS A 290 -1.69 -24.58 -6.58
C HIS A 290 -3.15 -24.93 -6.27
N ALA A 291 -3.68 -25.97 -6.93
CA ALA A 291 -5.02 -26.48 -6.68
C ALA A 291 -5.18 -26.87 -5.20
N GLN A 292 -4.26 -27.67 -4.66
CA GLN A 292 -4.27 -28.08 -3.25
C GLN A 292 -4.17 -26.90 -2.28
N SER A 293 -3.40 -25.87 -2.64
CA SER A 293 -3.29 -24.66 -1.82
C SER A 293 -4.62 -23.91 -1.72
N LEU A 294 -5.34 -23.77 -2.85
CA LEU A 294 -6.64 -23.07 -2.89
C LEU A 294 -7.75 -23.86 -2.22
N ILE A 295 -7.81 -25.18 -2.44
CA ILE A 295 -8.77 -26.08 -1.77
C ILE A 295 -8.59 -26.01 -0.25
N LYS A 296 -7.35 -26.02 0.25
CA LYS A 296 -7.08 -25.95 1.70
C LYS A 296 -7.53 -24.64 2.34
N ILE A 297 -7.45 -23.51 1.62
CA ILE A 297 -7.88 -22.20 2.13
C ILE A 297 -9.40 -22.18 2.36
N THR A 298 -10.18 -22.77 1.45
CA THR A 298 -11.65 -22.74 1.48
C THR A 298 -12.24 -23.83 2.37
N ALA A 299 -11.51 -24.93 2.61
CA ALA A 299 -11.93 -26.01 3.52
C ALA A 299 -12.14 -25.54 4.97
N GLY A 300 -11.42 -24.49 5.41
CA GLY A 300 -11.54 -23.91 6.75
C GLY A 300 -12.50 -22.73 6.88
N SER A 301 -13.31 -22.41 5.87
CA SER A 301 -14.21 -21.25 5.92
C SER A 301 -15.36 -21.51 6.92
N PRO A 302 -15.75 -20.56 7.79
CA PRO A 302 -16.77 -20.78 8.82
C PRO A 302 -18.14 -21.25 8.29
N LYS A 303 -18.45 -20.98 7.02
CA LYS A 303 -19.72 -21.39 6.39
C LYS A 303 -19.69 -22.82 5.83
N SER A 304 -18.52 -23.40 5.54
CA SER A 304 -18.41 -24.81 5.12
C SER A 304 -18.48 -25.78 6.31
N LEU A 305 -18.14 -25.31 7.51
CA LEU A 305 -18.24 -26.09 8.75
C LEU A 305 -19.70 -26.35 9.16
N LEU A 306 -20.63 -25.44 8.88
CA LEU A 306 -22.06 -25.67 9.15
C LEU A 306 -22.64 -26.82 8.32
N VAL A 307 -22.20 -26.98 7.07
CA VAL A 307 -22.63 -28.10 6.22
C VAL A 307 -21.99 -29.42 6.70
N GLN A 308 -20.73 -29.39 7.11
CA GLN A 308 -20.06 -30.58 7.65
C GLN A 308 -20.64 -31.01 9.01
N GLU A 309 -20.97 -30.07 9.91
CA GLU A 309 -21.64 -30.38 11.19
C GLU A 309 -23.06 -30.92 10.99
N MET A 310 -23.83 -30.39 10.04
CA MET A 310 -25.16 -30.93 9.71
C MET A 310 -25.07 -32.35 9.14
N THR A 311 -24.15 -32.62 8.21
CA THR A 311 -23.96 -33.97 7.65
C THR A 311 -23.41 -34.99 8.66
N ALA A 312 -22.63 -34.53 9.65
CA ALA A 312 -22.12 -35.40 10.72
C ALA A 312 -23.20 -35.69 11.78
N GLN A 313 -24.13 -34.76 12.03
CA GLN A 313 -25.26 -34.96 12.94
C GLN A 313 -26.32 -35.93 12.36
N ASP A 314 -26.49 -35.96 11.04
CA ASP A 314 -27.41 -36.92 10.38
C ASP A 314 -26.91 -38.37 10.39
N PHE A 315 -25.60 -38.60 10.59
CA PHE A 315 -25.06 -39.96 10.76
C PHE A 315 -25.21 -40.51 12.19
N HIS A 316 -25.41 -39.65 13.19
CA HIS A 316 -25.53 -40.08 14.59
C HIS A 316 -26.97 -40.36 15.04
N CYS A 317 -27.97 -40.21 14.15
CA CYS A 317 -29.38 -40.50 14.44
C CYS A 317 -29.88 -41.84 13.84
N LEU A 318 -28.98 -42.70 13.35
CA LEU A 318 -29.30 -44.00 12.73
C LEU A 318 -28.50 -45.20 13.30
N GLN A 319 -28.14 -45.16 14.58
CA GLN A 319 -27.70 -46.35 15.33
C GLN A 319 -28.46 -46.50 16.65
#